data_AF-A0AB33K9R2-F1
#
_entry.id   AF-A0AB33K9R2-F1
#
_cell.length_a   1.000
_cell.length_b   1.000
_cell.length_c   1.000
_cell.angle_alpha   90.00
_cell.angle_beta   90.00
_cell.angle_gamma   90.00
#
_symmetry.space_group_name_H-M   'P 1'
#
loop_
_entity.id
_entity.type
_entity.pdbx_description
1 polymer ?
#
loop_
_entity_poly.entity_id
_entity_poly.type
_entity_poly.pdbx_seq_one_letter_code
_entity_poly.pdbx_strand_id
1 'polypeptide(L)'
;MGVEAQATNERVAGRTWTVRLDPVGRGRADVRVSCSRPACAAQVLSSAAVGRTAAVEHLKAHLRAGPAPRPTAYCVCRAEECHTHIRPAGPRERPAPWRCGGAIVLAVVTDREGRWWRVMECCARCAAAHPTAKVVATAPAPDRPATGDAHRSGGTAPAPAASRAPSAAAPATTLSSIGPHFSHRAPEAAVPQQAPASGSAPAFGAAQASRAAQASRSAPASRTARQARPARQRGRRGRIAQRFVPHELRPIALRDELTELGELFRAYQQRAEPDLAVLADLHARKAKAFFAWAEATGETALRLDAQRAEQAAATVRRQHLHRIGQAPDGEGPVVARLLTASAQWDHARAVLAQVADHAPLPGPDARLLVVMLTLRTAQSGVGNLVGQDLKGLPLREPEQLVGQLVESGWLSIAGTVDELIASRPECPTRITVPSLTPDDGDPGPFTFGKKLRPRLSGWAQRVVGDKKLRKAKTEAEVRLLALALATGIDADGRLGAQGRGIELEALASWCAVDPGELPELVDRLTTADWLAEAVVTDTLLTGRLTERVLPLTCPLPR
;
A
#
# COMPACT_ATOMS: atom_id res chain seq x y z
N MET A 1 43.63 30.63 -21.74
CA MET A 1 42.69 30.42 -20.63
C MET A 1 41.36 30.02 -21.23
N GLY A 2 41.10 28.72 -21.31
CA GLY A 2 39.89 28.16 -21.93
C GLY A 2 38.77 28.11 -20.90
N VAL A 3 37.63 28.72 -21.25
CA VAL A 3 36.38 28.64 -20.50
C VAL A 3 35.79 27.25 -20.76
N GLU A 4 35.84 26.37 -19.76
CA GLU A 4 35.15 25.08 -19.82
C GLU A 4 33.64 25.32 -19.79
N ALA A 5 33.00 24.97 -20.91
CA ALA A 5 31.55 24.87 -21.02
C ALA A 5 31.06 23.76 -20.08
N GLN A 6 30.50 24.17 -18.95
CA GLN A 6 29.82 23.31 -17.99
C GLN A 6 28.55 22.75 -18.66
N ALA A 7 28.64 21.55 -19.23
CA ALA A 7 27.49 20.85 -19.80
C ALA A 7 26.45 20.59 -18.71
N THR A 8 25.45 21.46 -18.62
CA THR A 8 24.25 21.26 -17.82
C THR A 8 23.52 20.05 -18.38
N ASN A 9 23.62 18.92 -17.68
CA ASN A 9 22.83 17.72 -17.95
C ASN A 9 21.37 18.01 -17.52
N GLU A 10 20.68 18.81 -18.33
CA GLU A 10 19.35 19.35 -18.07
C GLU A 10 18.30 18.25 -18.29
N ARG A 11 18.09 17.45 -17.25
CA ARG A 11 17.08 16.38 -17.24
C ARG A 11 15.67 16.97 -17.15
N VAL A 12 14.81 16.57 -18.09
CA VAL A 12 13.43 17.08 -18.24
C VAL A 12 12.47 16.45 -17.22
N ALA A 13 11.52 17.22 -16.68
CA ALA A 13 10.48 16.68 -15.80
C ALA A 13 9.59 15.65 -16.52
N GLY A 14 9.20 14.60 -15.80
CA GLY A 14 8.25 13.60 -16.30
C GLY A 14 6.89 14.23 -16.63
N ARG A 15 6.22 13.72 -17.67
CA ARG A 15 4.91 14.21 -18.11
C ARG A 15 3.78 13.68 -17.22
N THR A 16 2.73 14.49 -17.07
CA THR A 16 1.46 14.09 -16.44
C THR A 16 0.28 14.58 -17.27
N TRP A 17 -0.77 13.79 -17.40
CA TRP A 17 -2.06 14.22 -17.95
C TRP A 17 -3.20 13.38 -17.41
N THR A 18 -4.42 13.91 -17.44
CA THR A 18 -5.60 13.29 -16.85
C THR A 18 -6.75 13.22 -17.82
N VAL A 19 -7.52 12.13 -17.75
CA VAL A 19 -8.83 11.99 -18.37
C VAL A 19 -9.87 11.91 -17.25
N ARG A 20 -10.94 12.69 -17.33
CA ARG A 20 -12.00 12.80 -16.31
C ARG A 20 -13.35 12.41 -16.90
N LEU A 21 -14.23 11.95 -16.02
CA LEU A 21 -15.64 11.69 -16.27
C LEU A 21 -16.48 12.46 -15.24
N ASP A 22 -17.07 13.56 -15.67
CA ASP A 22 -17.83 14.47 -14.81
C ASP A 22 -19.33 14.45 -15.19
N PRO A 23 -20.29 14.46 -14.25
CA PRO A 23 -21.70 14.60 -14.59
C PRO A 23 -21.98 15.98 -15.20
N VAL A 24 -22.84 16.05 -16.22
CA VAL A 24 -23.17 17.32 -16.91
C VAL A 24 -24.10 18.21 -16.08
N GLY A 25 -24.87 17.63 -15.15
CA GLY A 25 -25.77 18.35 -14.25
C GLY A 25 -26.34 17.44 -13.15
N ARG A 26 -26.98 18.04 -12.13
CA ARG A 26 -27.66 17.27 -11.06
C ARG A 26 -28.86 16.52 -11.64
N GLY A 27 -28.98 15.23 -11.32
CA GLY A 27 -30.13 14.40 -11.70
C GLY A 27 -30.17 13.94 -13.16
N ARG A 28 -29.17 14.26 -13.98
CA ARG A 28 -29.06 13.79 -15.37
C ARG A 28 -28.13 12.59 -15.47
N ALA A 29 -28.45 11.67 -16.38
CA ALA A 29 -27.60 10.52 -16.68
C ALA A 29 -26.36 10.90 -17.51
N ASP A 30 -26.41 12.06 -18.19
CA ASP A 30 -25.36 12.52 -19.09
C ASP A 30 -24.05 12.85 -18.35
N VAL A 31 -22.94 12.44 -18.96
CA VAL A 31 -21.59 12.61 -18.44
C VAL A 31 -20.70 13.25 -19.50
N ARG A 32 -19.74 14.05 -19.05
CA ARG A 32 -18.71 14.70 -19.84
C ARG A 32 -17.37 14.02 -19.62
N VAL A 33 -16.77 13.54 -20.71
CA VAL A 33 -15.38 13.11 -20.73
C VAL A 33 -14.51 14.30 -21.10
N SER A 34 -13.53 14.64 -20.27
CA SER A 34 -12.56 15.72 -20.55
C SER A 34 -11.13 15.22 -20.39
N CYS A 35 -10.20 15.74 -21.19
CA CYS A 35 -8.78 15.41 -21.13
C CYS A 35 -7.98 16.69 -20.89
N SER A 36 -6.98 16.63 -20.02
CA SER A 36 -6.15 17.80 -19.69
C SER A 36 -5.15 18.18 -20.79
N ARG A 37 -5.13 17.44 -21.91
CA ARG A 37 -4.31 17.82 -23.08
C ARG A 37 -5.08 18.82 -23.95
N PRO A 38 -4.45 19.93 -24.38
CA PRO A 38 -5.14 21.00 -25.11
C PRO A 38 -5.66 20.56 -26.48
N ALA A 39 -5.12 19.49 -27.06
CA ALA A 39 -5.54 18.95 -28.36
C ALA A 39 -6.83 18.11 -28.30
N CYS A 40 -7.46 17.99 -27.13
CA CYS A 40 -8.58 17.08 -26.91
C CYS A 40 -9.87 17.85 -26.60
N ALA A 41 -10.87 17.73 -27.47
CA ALA A 41 -12.20 18.26 -27.20
C ALA A 41 -12.93 17.39 -26.16
N ALA A 42 -13.65 18.04 -25.23
CA ALA A 42 -14.52 17.35 -24.30
C ALA A 42 -15.72 16.74 -25.03
N GLN A 43 -16.16 15.55 -24.61
CA GLN A 43 -17.28 14.81 -25.22
C GLN A 43 -18.38 14.60 -24.19
N VAL A 44 -19.64 14.84 -24.57
CA VAL A 44 -20.82 14.57 -23.74
C VAL A 44 -21.46 13.27 -24.20
N LEU A 45 -21.77 12.39 -23.24
CA LEU A 45 -22.24 11.03 -23.46
C LEU A 45 -23.44 10.74 -22.55
N SER A 46 -24.34 9.87 -23.00
CA SER A 46 -25.65 9.66 -22.39
C SER A 46 -25.66 8.90 -21.06
N SER A 47 -24.55 8.27 -20.66
CA SER A 47 -24.47 7.54 -19.39
C SER A 47 -23.04 7.40 -18.88
N ALA A 48 -22.90 7.21 -17.56
CA ALA A 48 -21.61 6.94 -16.92
C ALA A 48 -20.91 5.68 -17.45
N ALA A 49 -21.65 4.64 -17.84
CA ALA A 49 -21.05 3.42 -18.39
C ALA A 49 -20.40 3.69 -19.76
N VAL A 50 -21.13 4.35 -20.66
CA VAL A 50 -20.63 4.76 -21.98
C VAL A 50 -19.45 5.73 -21.82
N GLY A 51 -19.55 6.67 -20.88
CA GLY A 51 -18.49 7.60 -20.57
C GLY A 51 -17.20 6.96 -20.07
N ARG A 52 -17.29 5.94 -19.20
CA ARG A 52 -16.11 5.18 -18.77
C ARG A 52 -15.43 4.46 -19.93
N THR A 53 -16.21 3.81 -20.79
CA THR A 53 -15.67 3.13 -21.98
C THR A 53 -14.96 4.13 -22.91
N ALA A 54 -15.60 5.27 -23.19
CA ALA A 54 -15.02 6.32 -24.02
C ALA A 54 -13.73 6.91 -23.41
N ALA A 55 -13.71 7.15 -22.10
CA ALA A 55 -12.53 7.66 -21.40
C ALA A 55 -11.35 6.66 -21.45
N VAL A 56 -11.62 5.36 -21.30
CA VAL A 56 -10.60 4.31 -21.41
C VAL A 56 -10.07 4.17 -22.83
N GLU A 57 -10.93 4.20 -23.84
CA GLU A 57 -10.49 4.18 -25.24
C GLU A 57 -9.70 5.43 -25.62
N HIS A 58 -10.14 6.60 -25.17
CA HIS A 58 -9.41 7.86 -25.34
C HIS A 58 -8.03 7.81 -24.68
N LEU A 59 -7.94 7.26 -23.47
CA LEU A 59 -6.68 7.03 -22.78
C LEU A 59 -5.75 6.09 -23.56
N LYS A 60 -6.27 4.96 -24.05
CA LYS A 60 -5.50 4.02 -24.87
C LYS A 60 -4.98 4.68 -26.15
N ALA A 61 -5.78 5.51 -26.82
CA ALA A 61 -5.35 6.25 -28.00
C ALA A 61 -4.15 7.15 -27.69
N HIS A 62 -4.18 7.88 -26.58
CA HIS A 62 -3.04 8.69 -26.13
C HIS A 62 -1.80 7.88 -25.77
N LEU A 63 -1.97 6.71 -25.17
CA LEU A 63 -0.85 5.84 -24.81
C LEU A 63 -0.19 5.23 -26.06
N ARG A 64 -0.97 4.91 -27.10
CA ARG A 64 -0.46 4.39 -28.38
C ARG A 64 0.19 5.46 -29.25
N ALA A 65 -0.41 6.65 -29.31
CA ALA A 65 0.09 7.77 -30.13
C ALA A 65 1.21 8.56 -29.43
N GLY A 66 1.33 8.45 -28.10
CA GLY A 66 2.31 9.17 -27.31
C GLY A 66 3.71 8.57 -27.43
N PRO A 67 4.78 9.38 -27.32
CA PRO A 67 6.14 8.86 -27.36
C PRO A 67 6.46 8.09 -26.08
N ALA A 68 7.31 7.07 -26.22
CA ALA A 68 7.79 6.19 -25.16
C ALA A 68 8.32 6.95 -23.92
N PRO A 69 8.30 6.32 -22.73
CA PRO A 69 8.86 6.94 -21.53
C PRO A 69 10.35 7.27 -21.72
N ARG A 70 10.72 8.50 -21.37
CA ARG A 70 12.07 9.04 -21.63
C ARG A 70 13.05 8.57 -20.56
N PRO A 71 14.16 7.88 -20.91
CA PRO A 71 15.14 7.40 -19.93
C PRO A 71 15.81 8.52 -19.12
N THR A 72 15.90 9.72 -19.70
CA THR A 72 16.51 10.91 -19.10
C THR A 72 15.55 11.74 -18.24
N ALA A 73 14.26 11.38 -18.18
CA ALA A 73 13.29 12.15 -17.42
C ALA A 73 13.47 11.99 -15.91
N TYR A 74 13.23 13.07 -15.15
CA TYR A 74 12.99 12.94 -13.72
C TYR A 74 11.61 12.36 -13.45
N CYS A 75 11.52 11.54 -12.41
CA CYS A 75 10.23 11.13 -11.88
C CYS A 75 9.40 12.38 -11.55
N VAL A 76 8.13 12.44 -11.99
CA VAL A 76 7.17 13.54 -11.66
C VAL A 76 7.21 13.90 -10.16
N CYS A 77 7.42 12.90 -9.30
CA CYS A 77 7.56 13.07 -7.85
C CYS A 77 8.67 14.03 -7.39
N ARG A 78 9.73 14.25 -8.19
CA ARG A 78 10.79 15.20 -7.85
C ARG A 78 10.45 16.63 -8.28
N ALA A 79 9.53 16.80 -9.22
CA ALA A 79 9.02 18.10 -9.65
C ALA A 79 7.85 18.59 -8.77
N GLU A 80 7.11 17.67 -8.13
CA GLU A 80 5.98 17.98 -7.22
C GLU A 80 6.29 17.73 -5.72
N GLU A 81 7.57 17.64 -5.31
CA GLU A 81 7.99 17.38 -3.91
C GLU A 81 7.22 16.24 -3.20
N CYS A 82 7.16 15.08 -3.84
CA CYS A 82 6.29 13.99 -3.42
C CYS A 82 6.66 13.42 -2.03
N HIS A 83 5.70 13.52 -1.09
CA HIS A 83 5.76 13.07 0.30
C HIS A 83 5.97 11.55 0.50
N THR A 84 5.88 10.74 -0.57
CA THR A 84 5.98 9.27 -0.53
C THR A 84 7.42 8.76 -0.31
N HIS A 85 8.40 9.65 -0.21
CA HIS A 85 9.81 9.31 0.05
C HIS A 85 10.44 10.12 1.19
N ILE A 86 9.98 9.89 2.41
CA ILE A 86 10.73 10.23 3.63
C ILE A 86 11.44 8.95 4.11
N ARG A 87 12.78 8.95 4.18
CA ARG A 87 13.60 7.85 4.75
C ARG A 87 13.13 7.55 6.20
N PRO A 88 13.10 6.31 6.69
CA PRO A 88 13.20 6.08 8.13
C PRO A 88 14.64 6.43 8.52
N ALA A 89 14.85 7.56 9.21
CA ALA A 89 16.16 7.82 9.81
C ALA A 89 16.25 7.00 11.11
N GLY A 90 17.25 6.11 11.19
CA GLY A 90 17.74 5.64 12.48
C GLY A 90 18.49 6.78 13.20
N PRO A 91 18.74 6.67 14.52
CA PRO A 91 19.13 7.82 15.34
C PRO A 91 20.50 8.46 15.03
N ARG A 92 21.31 7.98 14.08
CA ARG A 92 22.71 8.45 13.89
C ARG A 92 23.25 8.44 12.44
N GLU A 93 22.44 8.76 11.42
CA GLU A 93 22.99 9.00 10.07
C GLU A 93 22.61 10.38 9.52
N ARG A 94 23.62 11.15 9.08
CA ARG A 94 23.43 12.37 8.29
C ARG A 94 22.54 12.07 7.06
N PRO A 95 21.63 12.98 6.67
CA PRO A 95 20.73 12.75 5.54
C PRO A 95 21.51 12.67 4.22
N ALA A 96 21.71 11.45 3.70
CA ALA A 96 22.10 11.25 2.31
C ALA A 96 20.85 11.32 1.41
N PRO A 97 20.90 11.99 0.24
CA PRO A 97 19.75 12.10 -0.66
C PRO A 97 19.38 10.73 -1.26
N TRP A 98 18.28 10.14 -0.79
CA TRP A 98 17.76 8.88 -1.35
C TRP A 98 17.02 9.16 -2.67
N ARG A 99 17.62 8.76 -3.79
CA ARG A 99 17.14 9.11 -5.14
C ARG A 99 16.02 8.17 -5.59
N CYS A 100 15.06 8.70 -6.36
CA CYS A 100 14.18 7.90 -7.23
C CYS A 100 14.98 6.77 -7.90
N GLY A 101 14.43 5.55 -7.96
CA GLY A 101 15.18 4.38 -8.40
C GLY A 101 14.35 3.41 -9.23
N GLY A 102 15.03 2.69 -10.11
CA GLY A 102 14.40 1.87 -11.15
C GLY A 102 14.22 2.63 -12.46
N ALA A 103 13.87 1.91 -13.53
CA ALA A 103 13.61 2.50 -14.83
C ALA A 103 12.47 3.52 -14.76
N ILE A 104 12.51 4.54 -15.62
CA ILE A 104 11.37 5.43 -15.84
C ILE A 104 10.28 4.63 -16.53
N VAL A 105 9.06 4.74 -16.03
CA VAL A 105 7.87 4.06 -16.52
C VAL A 105 6.79 5.09 -16.81
N LEU A 106 5.93 4.76 -17.76
CA LEU A 106 4.64 5.40 -17.90
C LEU A 106 3.63 4.58 -17.10
N ALA A 107 3.01 5.19 -16.09
CA ALA A 107 2.04 4.55 -15.21
C ALA A 107 0.68 5.24 -15.32
N VAL A 108 -0.39 4.44 -15.31
CA VAL A 108 -1.78 4.91 -15.25
C VAL A 108 -2.30 4.68 -13.83
N VAL A 109 -2.67 5.74 -13.13
CA VAL A 109 -3.34 5.70 -11.83
C VAL A 109 -4.83 5.91 -12.07
N THR A 110 -5.65 5.02 -11.53
CA THR A 110 -7.11 5.12 -11.64
C THR A 110 -7.74 5.41 -10.29
N ASP A 111 -8.82 6.17 -10.29
CA ASP A 111 -9.69 6.25 -9.12
C ASP A 111 -10.43 4.93 -8.87
N ARG A 112 -10.84 4.70 -7.62
CA ARG A 112 -11.65 3.54 -7.22
C ARG A 112 -13.05 3.58 -7.82
N GLU A 113 -13.60 4.78 -8.06
CA GLU A 113 -14.92 4.93 -8.67
C GLU A 113 -14.87 4.97 -10.21
N GLY A 114 -13.67 4.91 -10.80
CA GLY A 114 -13.50 4.98 -12.26
C GLY A 114 -13.96 6.30 -12.86
N ARG A 115 -13.85 7.41 -12.11
CA ARG A 115 -14.22 8.76 -12.56
C ARG A 115 -13.05 9.57 -13.10
N TRP A 116 -11.82 9.16 -12.84
CA TRP A 116 -10.65 9.77 -13.45
C TRP A 116 -9.48 8.79 -13.60
N TRP A 117 -8.62 9.10 -14.57
CA TRP A 117 -7.38 8.39 -14.88
C TRP A 117 -6.26 9.41 -15.03
N ARG A 118 -5.14 9.23 -14.32
CA ARG A 118 -3.92 10.04 -14.48
C ARG A 118 -2.84 9.18 -15.07
N VAL A 119 -2.23 9.65 -16.15
CA VAL A 119 -0.99 9.09 -16.68
C VAL A 119 0.17 9.90 -16.13
N MET A 120 1.19 9.23 -15.62
CA MET A 120 2.40 9.86 -15.09
C MET A 120 3.66 9.13 -15.56
N GLU A 121 4.67 9.90 -15.99
CA GLU A 121 6.02 9.42 -16.28
C GLU A 121 6.85 9.48 -14.99
N CYS A 122 7.05 8.32 -14.34
CA CYS A 122 7.62 8.23 -13.00
C CYS A 122 8.60 7.05 -12.90
N CYS A 123 9.39 6.92 -11.83
CA CYS A 123 10.23 5.72 -11.68
C CYS A 123 9.38 4.50 -11.27
N ALA A 124 9.83 3.29 -11.63
CA ALA A 124 9.12 2.05 -11.33
C ALA A 124 8.77 1.89 -9.83
N ARG A 125 9.61 2.41 -8.93
CA ARG A 125 9.31 2.42 -7.48
C ARG A 125 8.19 3.38 -7.09
N CYS A 126 8.06 4.52 -7.76
CA CYS A 126 6.95 5.44 -7.53
C CYS A 126 5.64 4.88 -8.09
N ALA A 127 5.68 4.23 -9.26
CA ALA A 127 4.53 3.51 -9.78
C ALA A 127 4.04 2.44 -8.78
N ALA A 128 4.95 1.63 -8.23
CA ALA A 128 4.60 0.60 -7.25
C ALA A 128 4.03 1.15 -5.92
N ALA A 129 4.28 2.42 -5.59
CA ALA A 129 3.76 3.05 -4.37
C ALA A 129 2.29 3.50 -4.51
N HIS A 130 1.76 3.58 -5.73
CA HIS A 130 0.37 3.92 -5.99
C HIS A 130 -0.48 2.64 -6.08
N PRO A 131 -1.45 2.41 -5.17
CA PRO A 131 -2.19 1.14 -5.10
C PRO A 131 -3.00 0.80 -6.36
N THR A 132 -3.38 1.81 -7.14
CA THR A 132 -4.16 1.67 -8.38
C THR A 132 -3.32 1.92 -9.64
N ALA A 133 -2.00 2.06 -9.50
CA ALA A 133 -1.13 2.27 -10.65
C ALA A 133 -0.94 0.98 -11.46
N LYS A 134 -1.04 1.12 -12.78
CA LYS A 134 -0.65 0.11 -13.76
C LYS A 134 0.46 0.66 -14.64
N VAL A 135 1.59 -0.03 -14.69
CA VAL A 135 2.70 0.30 -15.60
C VAL A 135 2.29 -0.12 -17.01
N VAL A 136 2.29 0.82 -17.95
CA VAL A 136 1.90 0.60 -19.34
C VAL A 136 3.09 0.61 -20.31
N ALA A 137 4.21 1.23 -19.92
CA ALA A 137 5.47 1.20 -20.67
C ALA A 137 6.66 1.45 -19.74
N THR A 138 7.82 0.91 -20.08
CA THR A 138 9.08 1.10 -19.34
C THR A 138 10.15 1.61 -20.29
N ALA A 139 10.91 2.62 -19.86
CA ALA A 139 12.00 3.21 -20.63
C ALA A 139 13.14 2.18 -20.78
N PRO A 140 13.78 2.11 -21.96
CA PRO A 140 14.96 1.29 -22.13
C PRO A 140 16.06 1.75 -21.16
N ALA A 141 16.87 0.80 -20.68
CA ALA A 141 17.99 1.10 -19.79
C ALA A 141 18.96 2.06 -20.49
N PRO A 142 19.53 3.06 -19.78
CA PRO A 142 20.54 3.91 -20.39
C PRO A 142 21.75 3.05 -20.76
N ASP A 143 22.25 3.21 -22.00
CA ASP A 143 23.50 2.58 -22.43
C ASP A 143 24.62 3.00 -21.48
N ARG A 144 25.26 1.99 -20.88
CA ARG A 144 26.35 2.20 -19.95
C ARG A 144 27.59 2.48 -20.80
N PRO A 145 28.26 3.64 -20.69
CA PRO A 145 29.52 3.85 -21.39
C PRO A 145 30.51 2.80 -20.88
N ALA A 146 31.12 2.07 -21.81
CA ALA A 146 32.13 1.07 -21.51
C ALA A 146 33.23 1.73 -20.68
N THR A 147 33.38 1.29 -19.43
CA THR A 147 34.55 1.63 -18.62
C THR A 147 35.76 1.06 -19.33
N GLY A 148 36.62 1.95 -19.85
CA GLY A 148 37.86 1.58 -20.51
C GLY A 148 38.78 0.84 -19.55
N ASP A 149 39.06 -0.42 -19.87
CA ASP A 149 40.19 -1.14 -19.32
C ASP A 149 41.46 -0.61 -19.99
N ALA A 150 42.15 0.28 -19.30
CA ALA A 150 43.54 0.63 -19.58
C ALA A 150 44.44 -0.07 -18.56
N HIS A 151 45.51 -0.69 -19.08
CA HIS A 151 46.68 -1.29 -18.40
C HIS A 151 46.58 -2.75 -17.89
N ARG A 152 46.84 -3.68 -18.82
CA ARG A 152 48.08 -4.50 -18.75
C ARG A 152 48.52 -4.96 -20.13
N SER A 153 49.72 -4.53 -20.50
CA SER A 153 50.41 -4.79 -21.76
C SER A 153 51.02 -6.19 -21.83
N GLY A 154 51.12 -6.73 -23.05
CA GLY A 154 52.27 -7.56 -23.48
C GLY A 154 51.93 -8.83 -24.26
N GLY A 155 52.11 -8.80 -25.60
CA GLY A 155 52.35 -10.02 -26.41
C GLY A 155 51.70 -10.09 -27.79
N THR A 156 52.28 -9.39 -28.78
CA THR A 156 52.41 -9.65 -30.25
C THR A 156 52.00 -11.04 -30.79
N ALA A 157 51.47 -11.29 -31.99
CA ALA A 157 51.17 -10.57 -33.26
C ALA A 157 50.35 -11.53 -34.19
N PRO A 158 50.27 -11.35 -35.53
CA PRO A 158 49.28 -10.60 -36.31
C PRO A 158 48.25 -11.47 -37.11
N ALA A 159 47.22 -10.81 -37.65
CA ALA A 159 46.21 -11.37 -38.59
C ALA A 159 46.75 -11.60 -40.02
N PRO A 160 45.99 -12.33 -40.88
CA PRO A 160 45.27 -11.65 -41.99
C PRO A 160 43.85 -12.24 -42.23
N ALA A 161 42.80 -11.43 -42.41
CA ALA A 161 42.31 -10.77 -43.64
C ALA A 161 41.47 -11.67 -44.58
N ALA A 162 40.15 -11.42 -44.62
CA ALA A 162 39.24 -11.42 -45.78
C ALA A 162 37.77 -11.47 -45.30
N SER A 163 36.71 -10.98 -45.94
CA SER A 163 36.41 -9.95 -46.95
C SER A 163 34.89 -10.04 -47.19
N ARG A 164 34.25 -8.92 -47.54
CA ARG A 164 32.94 -8.73 -48.22
C ARG A 164 31.64 -8.58 -47.41
N ALA A 165 31.09 -7.36 -47.49
CA ALA A 165 29.68 -6.95 -47.37
C ALA A 165 28.85 -7.37 -48.64
N PRO A 166 27.53 -7.06 -48.83
CA PRO A 166 26.64 -6.12 -48.11
C PRO A 166 25.15 -6.54 -47.91
N SER A 167 24.43 -5.68 -47.16
CA SER A 167 22.99 -5.31 -47.17
C SER A 167 21.86 -6.36 -47.28
N ALA A 168 20.94 -6.36 -46.30
CA ALA A 168 19.49 -6.11 -46.50
C ALA A 168 18.65 -6.28 -45.20
N ALA A 169 17.73 -5.33 -45.01
CA ALA A 169 16.40 -5.41 -44.39
C ALA A 169 16.19 -6.12 -43.03
N ALA A 170 15.83 -5.31 -42.03
CA ALA A 170 15.15 -5.74 -40.81
C ALA A 170 13.65 -6.04 -41.08
N PRO A 171 13.05 -7.07 -40.47
CA PRO A 171 11.61 -7.14 -40.29
C PRO A 171 11.20 -6.70 -38.88
N ALA A 172 10.11 -5.95 -38.85
CA ALA A 172 9.40 -5.47 -37.68
C ALA A 172 8.93 -6.63 -36.77
N THR A 173 9.06 -6.45 -35.46
CA THR A 173 8.48 -7.38 -34.47
C THR A 173 7.10 -6.89 -34.06
N THR A 174 6.14 -7.80 -34.20
CA THR A 174 4.71 -7.67 -33.92
C THR A 174 4.42 -7.51 -32.43
N LEU A 175 3.51 -6.59 -32.10
CA LEU A 175 2.93 -6.45 -30.76
C LEU A 175 1.88 -7.55 -30.55
N SER A 176 2.10 -8.38 -29.52
CA SER A 176 1.17 -9.43 -29.11
C SER A 176 -0.04 -8.84 -28.37
N SER A 177 -1.24 -9.21 -28.82
CA SER A 177 -2.52 -8.79 -28.27
C SER A 177 -2.94 -9.68 -27.10
N ILE A 178 -2.97 -9.15 -25.88
CA ILE A 178 -3.78 -9.72 -24.78
C ILE A 178 -4.50 -8.55 -24.10
N GLY A 179 -5.81 -8.45 -24.34
CA GLY A 179 -6.70 -7.49 -23.68
C GLY A 179 -7.10 -7.97 -22.28
N PRO A 180 -7.24 -7.08 -21.28
CA PRO A 180 -7.70 -7.48 -19.95
C PRO A 180 -9.23 -7.64 -19.90
N HIS A 181 -9.68 -8.77 -19.36
CA HIS A 181 -11.07 -9.02 -18.96
C HIS A 181 -11.41 -8.27 -17.66
N PHE A 182 -12.60 -7.65 -17.62
CA PHE A 182 -13.18 -7.02 -16.43
C PHE A 182 -14.47 -7.78 -16.05
N SER A 183 -14.54 -8.32 -14.84
CA SER A 183 -15.72 -9.04 -14.35
C SER A 183 -16.75 -8.07 -13.77
N HIS A 184 -17.91 -7.95 -14.40
CA HIS A 184 -19.16 -7.53 -13.76
C HIS A 184 -20.31 -8.34 -14.36
N ARG A 185 -20.90 -9.26 -13.60
CA ARG A 185 -22.27 -9.70 -13.81
C ARG A 185 -22.92 -9.92 -12.45
N ALA A 186 -23.95 -9.13 -12.17
CA ALA A 186 -24.85 -9.31 -11.03
C ALA A 186 -25.97 -10.31 -11.42
N PRO A 187 -26.67 -10.93 -10.44
CA PRO A 187 -27.55 -12.05 -10.69
C PRO A 187 -28.96 -11.59 -11.06
N GLU A 188 -29.63 -12.32 -11.94
CA GLU A 188 -31.06 -12.17 -12.22
C GLU A 188 -31.71 -13.56 -12.14
N ALA A 189 -32.85 -13.64 -11.47
CA ALA A 189 -33.54 -14.87 -11.10
C ALA A 189 -34.59 -15.30 -12.13
N ALA A 190 -34.65 -16.62 -12.38
CA ALA A 190 -35.80 -17.52 -12.66
C ALA A 190 -36.87 -17.15 -13.74
N VAL A 191 -37.46 -17.99 -14.62
CA VAL A 191 -37.69 -19.45 -14.92
C VAL A 191 -38.60 -19.44 -16.21
N PRO A 192 -39.03 -20.54 -16.89
CA PRO A 192 -38.39 -21.69 -17.57
C PRO A 192 -38.63 -21.73 -19.11
N GLN A 193 -38.00 -22.65 -19.86
CA GLN A 193 -38.69 -23.58 -20.80
C GLN A 193 -37.75 -24.53 -21.55
N GLN A 194 -38.01 -25.83 -21.33
CA GLN A 194 -38.03 -27.01 -22.22
C GLN A 194 -36.80 -27.48 -23.05
N ALA A 195 -36.54 -28.79 -22.89
CA ALA A 195 -35.57 -29.66 -23.57
C ALA A 195 -36.04 -30.11 -24.98
N PRO A 196 -35.28 -30.90 -25.78
CA PRO A 196 -34.98 -32.33 -25.53
C PRO A 196 -33.49 -32.73 -25.70
N ALA A 197 -32.96 -33.70 -24.92
CA ALA A 197 -32.72 -35.14 -25.24
C ALA A 197 -31.76 -35.37 -26.43
N SER A 198 -30.67 -36.15 -26.40
CA SER A 198 -30.40 -37.53 -25.92
C SER A 198 -28.86 -37.74 -26.02
N GLY A 199 -28.13 -38.69 -25.45
CA GLY A 199 -28.40 -39.87 -24.64
C GLY A 199 -27.08 -40.60 -24.34
N SER A 200 -27.13 -41.46 -23.32
CA SER A 200 -26.37 -42.72 -23.16
C SER A 200 -24.89 -42.69 -22.72
N ALA A 201 -24.69 -42.97 -21.42
CA ALA A 201 -23.61 -43.81 -20.86
C ALA A 201 -23.93 -45.32 -21.13
N PRO A 202 -23.13 -46.37 -20.75
CA PRO A 202 -22.38 -46.62 -19.49
C PRO A 202 -20.89 -47.04 -19.74
N ALA A 203 -19.92 -47.03 -18.83
CA ALA A 203 -19.69 -47.61 -17.48
C ALA A 203 -19.10 -49.05 -17.43
N PHE A 204 -18.16 -49.24 -16.49
CA PHE A 204 -17.50 -50.47 -15.97
C PHE A 204 -16.43 -51.13 -16.86
N GLY A 205 -15.32 -51.72 -16.36
CA GLY A 205 -14.86 -52.05 -15.02
C GLY A 205 -13.45 -52.68 -15.09
N ALA A 206 -12.84 -52.89 -13.92
CA ALA A 206 -11.48 -53.38 -13.70
C ALA A 206 -11.25 -54.86 -14.10
N ALA A 207 -10.00 -55.25 -14.40
CA ALA A 207 -9.32 -56.42 -13.80
C ALA A 207 -7.91 -56.68 -14.41
N GLN A 208 -7.07 -57.25 -13.55
CA GLN A 208 -5.70 -57.71 -13.74
C GLN A 208 -5.60 -58.97 -14.62
N ALA A 209 -4.43 -59.21 -15.23
CA ALA A 209 -3.64 -60.47 -15.12
C ALA A 209 -2.64 -60.68 -16.30
N SER A 210 -1.36 -60.57 -15.96
CA SER A 210 -0.23 -61.51 -16.21
C SER A 210 -0.15 -62.50 -17.40
N ARG A 211 1.11 -62.63 -17.88
CA ARG A 211 1.79 -63.77 -18.55
C ARG A 211 1.47 -63.99 -20.05
N ALA A 212 2.37 -64.41 -20.94
CA ALA A 212 3.82 -64.65 -20.94
C ALA A 212 4.30 -64.89 -22.40
N ALA A 213 5.59 -64.65 -22.64
CA ALA A 213 6.56 -65.35 -23.51
C ALA A 213 6.25 -65.73 -24.98
N GLN A 214 7.15 -65.29 -25.88
CA GLN A 214 7.93 -66.08 -26.90
C GLN A 214 8.65 -65.08 -27.84
N ALA A 215 9.95 -64.77 -27.67
CA ALA A 215 11.16 -65.50 -28.08
C ALA A 215 11.28 -65.78 -29.59
N SER A 216 12.17 -65.08 -30.32
CA SER A 216 13.34 -65.68 -30.98
C SER A 216 14.22 -64.71 -31.82
N ARG A 217 15.56 -64.86 -31.63
CA ARG A 217 16.67 -64.79 -32.62
C ARG A 217 17.08 -63.40 -33.19
N SER A 218 18.34 -62.96 -33.30
CA SER A 218 19.70 -63.54 -33.15
C SER A 218 20.73 -62.39 -33.01
N ALA A 219 21.87 -62.64 -32.34
CA ALA A 219 23.00 -61.73 -32.16
C ALA A 219 23.91 -61.59 -33.42
N PRO A 220 24.96 -60.73 -33.46
CA PRO A 220 26.19 -61.02 -32.71
C PRO A 220 26.90 -59.82 -32.02
N ALA A 221 27.73 -60.22 -31.05
CA ALA A 221 28.83 -59.56 -30.34
C ALA A 221 29.70 -58.61 -31.19
N SER A 222 30.53 -57.68 -30.70
CA SER A 222 31.04 -57.29 -29.38
C SER A 222 31.93 -56.07 -29.62
N ARG A 223 31.83 -55.03 -28.79
CA ARG A 223 32.96 -54.10 -28.58
C ARG A 223 33.01 -53.72 -27.10
N THR A 224 34.04 -54.26 -26.46
CA THR A 224 34.48 -54.02 -25.09
C THR A 224 34.52 -52.53 -24.76
N ALA A 225 33.55 -52.05 -23.98
CA ALA A 225 33.65 -50.77 -23.31
C ALA A 225 34.56 -50.94 -22.09
N ARG A 226 35.73 -50.32 -22.15
CA ARG A 226 36.65 -50.13 -21.02
C ARG A 226 35.87 -49.74 -19.77
N GLN A 227 36.10 -50.45 -18.67
CA GLN A 227 35.68 -50.05 -17.34
C GLN A 227 36.09 -48.59 -17.10
N ALA A 228 35.09 -47.72 -17.02
CA ALA A 228 35.29 -46.34 -16.60
C ALA A 228 35.72 -46.39 -15.12
N ARG A 229 36.99 -46.03 -14.87
CA ARG A 229 37.47 -45.62 -13.55
C ARG A 229 36.43 -44.69 -12.92
N PRO A 230 36.15 -44.81 -11.60
CA PRO A 230 35.24 -43.88 -10.95
C PRO A 230 35.83 -42.47 -11.13
N ALA A 231 35.15 -41.65 -11.92
CA ALA A 231 35.45 -40.24 -11.98
C ALA A 231 35.28 -39.74 -10.55
N ARG A 232 36.39 -39.34 -9.91
CA ARG A 232 36.38 -38.62 -8.64
C ARG A 232 35.32 -37.52 -8.78
N GLN A 233 34.17 -37.71 -8.15
CA GLN A 233 33.15 -36.68 -8.01
C GLN A 233 33.85 -35.53 -7.29
N ARG A 234 34.29 -34.52 -8.05
CA ARG A 234 34.64 -33.22 -7.48
C ARG A 234 33.41 -32.81 -6.69
N GLY A 235 33.54 -32.82 -5.36
CA GLY A 235 32.43 -32.58 -4.45
C GLY A 235 31.66 -31.35 -4.89
N ARG A 236 30.38 -31.53 -5.22
CA ARG A 236 29.49 -30.44 -5.58
C ARG A 236 29.49 -29.49 -4.38
N ARG A 237 30.18 -28.35 -4.48
CA ARG A 237 30.17 -27.34 -3.42
C ARG A 237 28.74 -26.81 -3.33
N GLY A 238 28.03 -27.20 -2.28
CA GLY A 238 26.71 -26.68 -1.96
C GLY A 238 26.76 -25.16 -1.87
N ARG A 239 25.77 -24.48 -2.45
CA ARG A 239 25.67 -23.02 -2.41
C ARG A 239 24.27 -22.64 -1.96
N ILE A 240 24.22 -21.74 -0.99
CA ILE A 240 22.97 -21.14 -0.50
C ILE A 240 23.11 -19.62 -0.55
N ALA A 241 22.20 -18.97 -1.29
CA ALA A 241 22.30 -17.56 -1.66
C ALA A 241 23.67 -17.22 -2.30
N GLN A 242 24.45 -16.34 -1.67
CA GLN A 242 25.77 -15.94 -2.15
C GLN A 242 26.93 -16.67 -1.47
N ARG A 243 26.67 -17.57 -0.52
CA ARG A 243 27.70 -18.25 0.28
C ARG A 243 27.96 -19.68 -0.20
N PHE A 244 29.22 -20.07 -0.19
CA PHE A 244 29.65 -21.46 -0.38
C PHE A 244 29.61 -22.19 0.95
N VAL A 245 29.01 -23.38 0.96
CA VAL A 245 28.97 -24.24 2.14
C VAL A 245 30.33 -24.95 2.26
N PRO A 246 31.07 -24.78 3.37
CA PRO A 246 32.36 -25.42 3.57
C PRO A 246 32.23 -26.95 3.56
N HIS A 247 33.15 -27.65 2.89
CA HIS A 247 33.14 -29.12 2.83
C HIS A 247 33.35 -29.76 4.21
N GLU A 248 34.16 -29.13 5.05
CA GLU A 248 34.48 -29.60 6.40
C GLU A 248 33.48 -29.15 7.47
N LEU A 249 32.38 -28.49 7.09
CA LEU A 249 31.37 -28.04 8.05
C LEU A 249 30.75 -29.26 8.77
N ARG A 250 30.84 -29.25 10.09
CA ARG A 250 30.19 -30.23 10.98
C ARG A 250 29.13 -29.53 11.84
N PRO A 251 28.02 -30.23 12.18
CA PRO A 251 27.67 -31.61 11.81
C PRO A 251 27.39 -31.78 10.30
N ILE A 252 27.63 -32.99 9.75
CA ILE A 252 27.37 -33.28 8.32
C ILE A 252 25.91 -33.00 7.95
N ALA A 253 24.97 -33.31 8.85
CA ALA A 253 23.55 -33.02 8.66
C ALA A 253 23.26 -31.52 8.40
N LEU A 254 24.00 -30.61 9.03
CA LEU A 254 23.86 -29.17 8.79
C LEU A 254 24.37 -28.77 7.40
N ARG A 255 25.49 -29.36 6.97
CA ARG A 255 26.06 -29.14 5.64
C ARG A 255 25.11 -29.61 4.53
N ASP A 256 24.46 -30.76 4.75
CA ASP A 256 23.53 -31.35 3.81
C ASP A 256 22.24 -30.50 3.74
N GLU A 257 21.68 -30.07 4.89
CA GLU A 257 20.53 -29.13 4.96
C GLU A 257 20.82 -27.80 4.24
N LEU A 258 22.00 -27.21 4.41
CA LEU A 258 22.38 -25.97 3.72
C LEU A 258 22.47 -26.15 2.20
N THR A 259 22.92 -27.33 1.76
CA THR A 259 23.02 -27.68 0.34
C THR A 259 21.62 -27.88 -0.25
N GLU A 260 20.78 -28.64 0.43
CA GLU A 260 19.38 -28.90 0.07
C GLU A 260 18.58 -27.58 0.01
N LEU A 261 18.68 -26.73 1.02
CA LEU A 261 18.02 -25.41 1.03
C LEU A 261 18.43 -24.56 -0.17
N GLY A 262 19.71 -24.59 -0.54
CA GLY A 262 20.20 -23.93 -1.74
C GLY A 262 19.53 -24.42 -3.03
N GLU A 263 19.22 -25.71 -3.12
CA GLU A 263 18.50 -26.33 -4.24
C GLU A 263 17.00 -26.00 -4.19
N LEU A 264 16.37 -26.08 -3.02
CA LEU A 264 14.95 -25.75 -2.83
C LEU A 264 14.65 -24.28 -3.17
N PHE A 265 15.52 -23.34 -2.81
CA PHE A 265 15.36 -21.93 -3.21
C PHE A 265 15.50 -21.75 -4.73
N ARG A 266 16.40 -22.49 -5.40
CA ARG A 266 16.55 -22.44 -6.86
C ARG A 266 15.35 -23.04 -7.56
N ALA A 267 14.84 -24.18 -7.09
CA ALA A 267 13.63 -24.80 -7.59
C ALA A 267 12.41 -23.88 -7.41
N TYR A 268 12.29 -23.23 -6.24
CA TYR A 268 11.23 -22.27 -5.98
C TYR A 268 11.28 -21.07 -6.96
N GLN A 269 12.47 -20.53 -7.24
CA GLN A 269 12.64 -19.42 -8.21
C GLN A 269 12.27 -19.78 -9.65
N GLN A 270 12.28 -21.07 -10.00
CA GLN A 270 11.92 -21.56 -11.34
C GLN A 270 10.41 -21.83 -11.49
N ARG A 271 9.62 -21.73 -10.41
CA ARG A 271 8.17 -21.96 -10.48
C ARG A 271 7.47 -20.81 -11.22
N ALA A 272 6.51 -21.16 -12.07
CA ALA A 272 5.68 -20.19 -12.79
C ALA A 272 4.73 -19.41 -11.85
N GLU A 273 4.29 -20.06 -10.75
CA GLU A 273 3.42 -19.44 -9.76
C GLU A 273 4.11 -19.36 -8.38
N PRO A 274 4.22 -18.17 -7.78
CA PRO A 274 4.85 -17.99 -6.48
C PRO A 274 3.92 -18.41 -5.34
N ASP A 275 4.39 -19.36 -4.53
CA ASP A 275 3.71 -19.88 -3.34
C ASP A 275 4.34 -19.31 -2.06
N LEU A 276 3.64 -18.35 -1.45
CA LEU A 276 4.15 -17.61 -0.30
C LEU A 276 4.26 -18.47 0.97
N ALA A 277 3.46 -19.53 1.13
CA ALA A 277 3.59 -20.42 2.28
C ALA A 277 4.90 -21.18 2.21
N VAL A 278 5.18 -21.80 1.06
CA VAL A 278 6.42 -22.53 0.80
C VAL A 278 7.63 -21.60 0.94
N LEU A 279 7.55 -20.37 0.43
CA LEU A 279 8.66 -19.41 0.56
C LEU A 279 8.94 -19.01 2.02
N ALA A 280 7.89 -18.83 2.82
CA ALA A 280 8.02 -18.54 4.24
C ALA A 280 8.75 -19.67 4.99
N ASP A 281 8.39 -20.92 4.73
CA ASP A 281 9.02 -22.08 5.36
C ASP A 281 10.49 -22.25 4.93
N LEU A 282 10.79 -21.99 3.65
CA LEU A 282 12.17 -21.98 3.17
C LEU A 282 13.02 -20.90 3.88
N HIS A 283 12.47 -19.71 4.12
CA HIS A 283 13.15 -18.67 4.88
C HIS A 283 13.31 -19.04 6.36
N ALA A 284 12.34 -19.71 6.98
CA ALA A 284 12.43 -20.17 8.36
C ALA A 284 13.48 -21.27 8.54
N ARG A 285 13.51 -22.27 7.64
CA ARG A 285 14.56 -23.31 7.63
C ARG A 285 15.94 -22.69 7.41
N LYS A 286 16.06 -21.72 6.49
CA LYS A 286 17.31 -20.98 6.26
C LYS A 286 17.78 -20.22 7.50
N ALA A 287 16.88 -19.58 8.24
CA ALA A 287 17.23 -18.89 9.49
C ALA A 287 17.84 -19.86 10.51
N LYS A 288 17.17 -21.01 10.74
CA LYS A 288 17.66 -22.07 11.64
C LYS A 288 19.01 -22.62 11.20
N ALA A 289 19.18 -22.91 9.91
CA ALA A 289 20.43 -23.45 9.38
C ALA A 289 21.59 -22.43 9.45
N PHE A 290 21.32 -21.14 9.20
CA PHE A 290 22.35 -20.09 9.34
C PHE A 290 22.71 -19.82 10.79
N PHE A 291 21.75 -19.90 11.71
CA PHE A 291 22.01 -19.82 13.14
C PHE A 291 22.90 -20.99 13.61
N ALA A 292 22.54 -22.22 13.27
CA ALA A 292 23.32 -23.40 13.60
C ALA A 292 24.74 -23.37 12.98
N TRP A 293 24.88 -22.83 11.76
CA TRP A 293 26.18 -22.62 11.14
C TRP A 293 26.99 -21.54 11.89
N ALA A 294 26.35 -20.45 12.30
CA ALA A 294 27.01 -19.43 13.11
C ALA A 294 27.50 -19.96 14.47
N GLU A 295 26.73 -20.84 15.11
CA GLU A 295 27.13 -21.49 16.37
C GLU A 295 28.32 -22.45 16.16
N ALA A 296 28.34 -23.16 15.03
CA ALA A 296 29.43 -24.09 14.70
C ALA A 296 30.75 -23.39 14.31
N THR A 297 30.71 -22.19 13.73
CA THR A 297 31.91 -21.48 13.25
C THR A 297 32.27 -20.21 14.03
N GLY A 298 31.36 -19.72 14.88
CA GLY A 298 31.53 -18.47 15.62
C GLY A 298 31.36 -17.19 14.78
N GLU A 299 30.96 -17.29 13.50
CA GLU A 299 30.87 -16.13 12.61
C GLU A 299 29.63 -15.24 12.88
N THR A 300 29.86 -14.03 13.37
CA THR A 300 28.81 -13.03 13.64
C THR A 300 27.99 -12.65 12.39
N ALA A 301 28.62 -12.66 11.21
CA ALA A 301 27.93 -12.35 9.95
C ALA A 301 26.82 -13.38 9.63
N LEU A 302 27.00 -14.65 10.01
CA LEU A 302 25.98 -15.68 9.83
C LEU A 302 24.79 -15.50 10.80
N ARG A 303 25.02 -14.98 12.01
CA ARG A 303 23.93 -14.62 12.94
C ARG A 303 23.05 -13.51 12.39
N LEU A 304 23.65 -12.48 11.78
CA LEU A 304 22.92 -11.41 11.09
C LEU A 304 22.17 -11.95 9.86
N ASP A 305 22.76 -12.88 9.12
CA ASP A 305 22.09 -13.53 8.00
C ASP A 305 20.90 -14.39 8.44
N ALA A 306 21.01 -15.06 9.60
CA ALA A 306 19.93 -15.83 10.21
C ALA A 306 18.76 -14.93 10.62
N GLN A 307 19.04 -13.82 11.32
CA GLN A 307 18.02 -12.84 11.71
C GLN A 307 17.31 -12.23 10.48
N ARG A 308 18.06 -11.91 9.42
CA ARG A 308 17.47 -11.42 8.16
C ARG A 308 16.58 -12.48 7.50
N ALA A 309 16.98 -13.75 7.52
CA ALA A 309 16.16 -14.84 6.99
C ALA A 309 14.88 -15.04 7.83
N GLU A 310 14.96 -14.89 9.15
CA GLU A 310 13.80 -14.97 10.05
C GLU A 310 12.81 -13.83 9.81
N GLN A 311 13.30 -12.59 9.69
CA GLN A 311 12.49 -11.43 9.33
C GLN A 311 11.82 -11.60 7.96
N ALA A 312 12.54 -12.18 6.99
CA ALA A 312 11.98 -12.51 5.69
C ALA A 312 10.86 -13.57 5.81
N ALA A 313 11.05 -14.61 6.62
CA ALA A 313 10.02 -15.62 6.88
C ALA A 313 8.75 -15.00 7.49
N ALA A 314 8.90 -14.16 8.53
CA ALA A 314 7.78 -13.47 9.17
C ALA A 314 7.04 -12.53 8.19
N THR A 315 7.79 -11.83 7.34
CA THR A 315 7.21 -10.92 6.34
C THR A 315 6.42 -11.68 5.28
N VAL A 316 6.98 -12.77 4.74
CA VAL A 316 6.32 -13.59 3.73
C VAL A 316 5.09 -14.29 4.30
N ARG A 317 5.15 -14.81 5.55
CA ARG A 317 3.97 -15.37 6.24
C ARG A 317 2.85 -14.35 6.35
N ARG A 318 3.16 -13.14 6.80
CA ARG A 318 2.17 -12.06 6.91
C ARG A 318 1.55 -11.69 5.55
N GLN A 319 2.35 -11.71 4.48
CA GLN A 319 1.83 -11.49 3.12
C GLN A 319 0.93 -12.63 2.65
N HIS A 320 1.30 -13.88 2.94
CA HIS A 320 0.48 -15.05 2.64
C HIS A 320 -0.87 -14.98 3.37
N LEU A 321 -0.82 -14.74 4.67
CA LEU A 321 -1.98 -14.56 5.56
C LEU A 321 -2.91 -13.44 5.10
N HIS A 322 -2.36 -12.27 4.74
CA HIS A 322 -3.13 -11.17 4.15
C HIS A 322 -3.78 -11.54 2.80
N ARG A 323 -3.17 -12.44 2.02
CA ARG A 323 -3.67 -12.86 0.70
C ARG A 323 -4.79 -13.90 0.81
N ILE A 324 -4.74 -14.77 1.82
CA ILE A 324 -5.74 -15.84 2.04
C ILE A 324 -6.81 -15.44 3.06
N GLY A 325 -6.70 -14.26 3.68
CA GLY A 325 -7.67 -13.75 4.65
C GLY A 325 -7.65 -14.45 6.00
N GLN A 326 -6.57 -15.18 6.33
CA GLN A 326 -6.38 -15.83 7.63
C GLN A 326 -5.42 -15.00 8.48
N ALA A 327 -5.69 -14.88 9.78
CA ALA A 327 -4.77 -14.29 10.76
C ALA A 327 -3.69 -15.32 11.15
N PRO A 328 -2.47 -14.90 11.56
CA PRO A 328 -1.45 -15.83 12.01
C PRO A 328 -1.91 -16.56 13.28
N ASP A 329 -1.85 -17.89 13.27
CA ASP A 329 -2.11 -18.71 14.45
C ASP A 329 -1.09 -18.44 15.57
N GLY A 330 -1.60 -18.18 16.78
CA GLY A 330 -0.83 -18.12 18.02
C GLY A 330 -1.36 -17.08 19.03
N GLU A 331 -2.28 -17.53 19.90
CA GLU A 331 -2.81 -16.89 21.12
C GLU A 331 -3.45 -15.49 21.01
N GLY A 332 -4.78 -15.49 20.97
CA GLY A 332 -5.67 -14.33 21.08
C GLY A 332 -6.05 -13.69 19.74
N PRO A 333 -7.24 -13.09 19.61
CA PRO A 333 -7.59 -12.34 18.41
C PRO A 333 -6.68 -11.11 18.31
N VAL A 334 -5.58 -11.21 17.54
CA VAL A 334 -4.74 -10.06 17.23
C VAL A 334 -5.52 -9.14 16.28
N VAL A 335 -6.33 -8.27 16.87
CA VAL A 335 -7.08 -7.25 16.13
C VAL A 335 -6.08 -6.40 15.34
N ALA A 336 -6.19 -6.44 14.01
CA ALA A 336 -5.38 -5.64 13.10
C ALA A 336 -5.80 -4.16 13.16
N ARG A 337 -5.27 -3.42 14.14
CA ARG A 337 -5.59 -2.00 14.38
C ARG A 337 -4.99 -1.08 13.32
N LEU A 338 -5.69 0.01 13.04
CA LEU A 338 -5.25 1.04 12.10
C LEU A 338 -4.04 1.83 12.62
N LEU A 339 -4.07 2.19 13.89
CA LEU A 339 -2.92 2.72 14.61
C LEU A 339 -2.27 1.56 15.35
N THR A 340 -1.01 1.29 15.04
CA THR A 340 -0.36 0.01 15.37
C THR A 340 0.66 0.11 16.49
N ALA A 341 0.91 1.30 17.04
CA ALA A 341 1.96 1.52 18.03
C ALA A 341 1.47 2.43 19.15
N SER A 342 1.88 2.15 20.39
CA SER A 342 1.47 2.89 21.60
C SER A 342 1.66 4.39 21.45
N ALA A 343 2.80 4.84 20.93
CA ALA A 343 3.04 6.27 20.71
C ALA A 343 1.95 6.92 19.81
N GLN A 344 1.40 6.20 18.82
CA GLN A 344 0.31 6.71 17.99
C GLN A 344 -0.99 6.85 18.77
N TRP A 345 -1.23 5.95 19.73
CA TRP A 345 -2.40 5.99 20.61
C TRP A 345 -2.30 7.15 21.60
N ASP A 346 -1.11 7.38 22.17
CA ASP A 346 -0.84 8.51 23.06
C ASP A 346 -1.05 9.84 22.34
N HIS A 347 -0.60 9.92 21.09
CA HIS A 347 -0.80 11.08 20.25
C HIS A 347 -2.28 11.31 19.89
N ALA A 348 -3.08 10.27 19.67
CA ALA A 348 -4.52 10.41 19.47
C ALA A 348 -5.20 11.00 20.70
N ARG A 349 -4.88 10.50 21.90
CA ARG A 349 -5.38 11.02 23.18
C ARG A 349 -4.95 12.46 23.42
N ALA A 350 -3.68 12.80 23.16
CA ALA A 350 -3.16 14.15 23.33
C ALA A 350 -3.90 15.17 22.47
N VAL A 351 -4.28 14.83 21.23
CA VAL A 351 -5.09 15.72 20.38
C VAL A 351 -6.49 15.94 20.97
N LEU A 352 -7.15 14.87 21.42
CA LEU A 352 -8.48 14.98 22.00
C LEU A 352 -8.46 15.84 23.28
N ALA A 353 -7.48 15.63 24.17
CA ALA A 353 -7.29 16.44 25.37
C ALA A 353 -7.02 17.91 25.04
N GLN A 354 -6.06 18.19 24.14
CA GLN A 354 -5.75 19.55 23.71
C GLN A 354 -6.99 20.28 23.18
N VAL A 355 -7.80 19.58 22.38
CA VAL A 355 -9.02 20.16 21.82
C VAL A 355 -10.09 20.35 22.89
N ALA A 356 -10.26 19.41 23.82
CA ALA A 356 -11.19 19.54 24.94
C ALA A 356 -10.94 20.84 25.73
N ASP A 357 -9.67 21.12 26.02
CA ASP A 357 -9.25 22.25 26.84
C ASP A 357 -9.23 23.61 26.09
N HIS A 358 -9.04 23.60 24.75
CA HIS A 358 -8.72 24.83 23.99
C HIS A 358 -9.66 25.10 22.80
N ALA A 359 -10.81 24.43 22.67
CA ALA A 359 -11.73 24.76 21.58
C ALA A 359 -12.31 26.17 21.77
N PRO A 360 -12.33 26.99 20.70
CA PRO A 360 -12.73 28.40 20.78
C PRO A 360 -14.24 28.62 20.90
N LEU A 361 -15.04 27.59 20.57
CA LEU A 361 -16.50 27.67 20.53
C LEU A 361 -17.10 26.48 21.29
N PRO A 362 -18.23 26.67 21.99
CA PRO A 362 -18.89 25.60 22.74
C PRO A 362 -19.66 24.63 21.84
N GLY A 363 -20.01 23.47 22.40
CA GLY A 363 -20.92 22.50 21.81
C GLY A 363 -20.26 21.45 20.91
N PRO A 364 -21.01 20.37 20.59
CA PRO A 364 -20.46 19.18 19.94
C PRO A 364 -20.07 19.41 18.47
N ASP A 365 -20.81 20.23 17.73
CA ASP A 365 -20.50 20.53 16.33
C ASP A 365 -19.16 21.27 16.21
N ALA A 366 -18.97 22.30 17.04
CA ALA A 366 -17.73 23.04 17.16
C ALA A 366 -16.58 22.11 17.57
N ARG A 367 -16.78 21.32 18.63
CA ARG A 367 -15.78 20.37 19.13
C ARG A 367 -15.34 19.39 18.04
N LEU A 368 -16.28 18.78 17.32
CA LEU A 368 -15.97 17.83 16.25
C LEU A 368 -15.19 18.50 15.12
N LEU A 369 -15.63 19.68 14.66
CA LEU A 369 -14.91 20.41 13.61
C LEU A 369 -13.49 20.77 14.06
N VAL A 370 -13.32 21.27 15.29
CA VAL A 370 -12.02 21.64 15.86
C VAL A 370 -11.10 20.43 15.99
N VAL A 371 -11.60 19.25 16.38
CA VAL A 371 -10.81 18.00 16.37
C VAL A 371 -10.31 17.71 14.95
N MET A 372 -11.19 17.78 13.96
CA MET A 372 -10.84 17.46 12.57
C MET A 372 -9.87 18.46 11.95
N LEU A 373 -10.00 19.76 12.27
CA LEU A 373 -9.08 20.81 11.82
C LEU A 373 -7.74 20.70 12.52
N THR A 374 -7.73 20.51 13.84
CA THR A 374 -6.51 20.28 14.63
C THR A 374 -5.71 19.11 14.05
N LEU A 375 -6.34 17.96 13.77
CA LEU A 375 -5.65 16.82 13.16
C LEU A 375 -5.06 17.12 11.77
N ARG A 376 -5.64 18.06 11.02
CA ARG A 376 -5.14 18.47 9.70
C ARG A 376 -3.95 19.41 9.80
N THR A 377 -3.93 20.26 10.82
CA THR A 377 -2.95 21.34 11.00
C THR A 377 -1.89 21.06 12.06
N ALA A 378 -2.04 20.01 12.87
CA ALA A 378 -1.28 19.71 14.09
C ALA A 378 0.25 19.74 13.98
N GLN A 379 0.84 19.71 12.79
CA GLN A 379 2.29 19.75 12.63
C GLN A 379 2.85 21.16 12.40
N SER A 380 2.10 22.03 11.74
CA SER A 380 2.64 23.28 11.19
C SER A 380 1.69 24.46 11.36
N GLY A 381 0.58 24.27 12.07
CA GLY A 381 -0.56 25.20 12.07
C GLY A 381 -1.28 25.29 10.73
N VAL A 382 -0.64 24.90 9.62
CA VAL A 382 -1.18 25.00 8.26
C VAL A 382 -1.69 23.65 7.77
N GLY A 383 -2.82 23.67 7.07
CA GLY A 383 -3.42 22.51 6.42
C GLY A 383 -4.22 22.86 5.17
N ASN A 384 -4.82 21.84 4.57
CA ASN A 384 -5.72 21.98 3.42
C ASN A 384 -7.08 21.43 3.79
N LEU A 385 -8.12 22.14 3.36
CA LEU A 385 -9.51 21.79 3.56
C LEU A 385 -10.27 21.93 2.25
N VAL A 386 -11.23 21.03 2.04
CA VAL A 386 -12.19 21.15 0.94
C VAL A 386 -13.62 21.15 1.44
N GLY A 387 -14.55 21.71 0.68
CA GLY A 387 -15.97 21.70 1.04
C GLY A 387 -16.52 20.29 1.28
N GLN A 388 -15.98 19.27 0.61
CA GLN A 388 -16.33 17.86 0.85
C GLN A 388 -15.93 17.37 2.26
N ASP A 389 -14.85 17.89 2.83
CA ASP A 389 -14.42 17.53 4.19
C ASP A 389 -15.43 18.01 5.22
N LEU A 390 -16.00 19.20 5.02
CA LEU A 390 -17.04 19.77 5.89
C LEU A 390 -18.38 19.05 5.71
N LYS A 391 -18.81 18.86 4.46
CA LYS A 391 -20.06 18.16 4.11
C LYS A 391 -20.06 16.68 4.50
N GLY A 392 -18.89 16.08 4.74
CA GLY A 392 -18.76 14.71 5.23
C GLY A 392 -18.99 14.55 6.73
N LEU A 393 -18.97 15.65 7.49
CA LEU A 393 -19.22 15.67 8.93
C LEU A 393 -20.72 15.89 9.20
N PRO A 394 -21.25 15.41 10.34
CA PRO A 394 -22.65 15.59 10.71
C PRO A 394 -22.87 16.97 11.38
N LEU A 395 -22.40 18.04 10.75
CA LEU A 395 -22.54 19.38 11.29
C LEU A 395 -23.91 19.93 10.87
N ARG A 396 -24.62 20.58 11.81
CA ARG A 396 -25.93 21.18 11.53
C ARG A 396 -25.81 22.38 10.58
N GLU A 397 -24.86 23.27 10.87
CA GLU A 397 -24.63 24.52 10.13
C GLU A 397 -23.13 24.73 9.84
N PRO A 398 -22.53 23.95 8.91
CA PRO A 398 -21.08 23.96 8.70
C PRO A 398 -20.55 25.31 8.20
N GLU A 399 -21.29 26.01 7.34
CA GLU A 399 -20.92 27.34 6.83
C GLU A 399 -20.80 28.36 7.97
N GLN A 400 -21.84 28.46 8.80
CA GLN A 400 -21.89 29.39 9.93
C GLN A 400 -20.81 29.08 10.97
N LEU A 401 -20.61 27.80 11.29
CA LEU A 401 -19.60 27.39 12.26
C LEU A 401 -18.18 27.73 11.79
N VAL A 402 -17.89 27.54 10.50
CA VAL A 402 -16.60 27.97 9.94
C VAL A 402 -16.46 29.50 9.99
N GLY A 403 -17.52 30.24 9.70
CA GLY A 403 -17.54 31.70 9.84
C GLY A 403 -17.18 32.15 11.25
N GLN A 404 -17.81 31.57 12.28
CA GLN A 404 -17.51 31.88 13.68
C GLN A 404 -16.06 31.55 14.08
N LEU A 405 -15.52 30.43 13.59
CA LEU A 405 -14.11 30.09 13.81
C LEU A 405 -13.15 31.10 13.16
N VAL A 406 -13.51 31.63 11.99
CA VAL A 406 -12.73 32.69 11.32
C VAL A 406 -12.84 34.02 12.05
N GLU A 407 -14.05 34.42 12.44
CA GLU A 407 -14.31 35.65 13.19
C GLU A 407 -13.60 35.67 14.55
N SER A 408 -13.54 34.52 15.24
CA SER A 408 -12.78 34.39 16.50
C SER A 408 -11.26 34.49 16.33
N GLY A 409 -10.74 34.49 15.10
CA GLY A 409 -9.31 34.46 14.80
C GLY A 409 -8.65 33.10 15.04
N TRP A 410 -9.38 32.09 15.53
CA TRP A 410 -8.85 30.74 15.74
C TRP A 410 -8.52 30.04 14.41
N LEU A 411 -9.30 30.29 13.36
CA LEU A 411 -9.07 29.77 12.01
C LEU A 411 -8.80 30.92 11.03
N SER A 412 -7.78 30.79 10.20
CA SER A 412 -7.57 31.64 9.04
C SER A 412 -7.72 30.78 7.78
N ILE A 413 -8.42 31.31 6.77
CA ILE A 413 -8.65 30.63 5.49
C ILE A 413 -8.18 31.51 4.33
N ALA A 414 -7.63 30.89 3.29
CA ALA A 414 -7.28 31.58 2.06
C ALA A 414 -8.53 31.73 1.16
N GLY A 415 -9.24 32.85 1.30
CA GLY A 415 -10.48 33.16 0.57
C GLY A 415 -11.67 33.37 1.51
N THR A 416 -12.88 33.22 0.98
CA THR A 416 -14.12 33.33 1.76
C THR A 416 -14.64 31.97 2.22
N VAL A 417 -15.58 31.97 3.19
CA VAL A 417 -16.25 30.74 3.64
C VAL A 417 -17.01 30.09 2.49
N ASP A 418 -17.70 30.87 1.66
CA ASP A 418 -18.43 30.36 0.49
C ASP A 418 -17.49 29.69 -0.53
N GLU A 419 -16.33 30.29 -0.78
CA GLU A 419 -15.29 29.71 -1.64
C GLU A 419 -14.77 28.39 -1.08
N LEU A 420 -14.52 28.31 0.23
CA LEU A 420 -14.14 27.07 0.90
C LEU A 420 -15.22 25.99 0.76
N ILE A 421 -16.50 26.34 0.91
CA ILE A 421 -17.61 25.39 0.84
C ILE A 421 -17.82 24.89 -0.61
N ALA A 422 -17.52 25.74 -1.59
CA ALA A 422 -17.53 25.41 -3.01
C ALA A 422 -16.25 24.70 -3.50
N SER A 423 -15.16 24.74 -2.71
CA SER A 423 -13.84 24.21 -3.07
C SER A 423 -13.86 22.70 -3.31
N ARG A 424 -12.91 22.24 -4.14
CA ARG A 424 -12.80 20.86 -4.59
C ARG A 424 -11.38 20.31 -4.31
N PRO A 425 -11.18 18.99 -4.28
CA PRO A 425 -9.86 18.38 -4.06
C PRO A 425 -8.73 18.91 -4.95
N GLU A 426 -9.05 19.37 -6.15
CA GLU A 426 -8.07 19.92 -7.11
C GLU A 426 -7.68 21.37 -6.80
N CYS A 427 -8.51 22.10 -6.06
CA CYS A 427 -8.26 23.46 -5.61
C CYS A 427 -8.64 23.56 -4.12
N PRO A 428 -7.86 22.94 -3.22
CA PRO A 428 -8.15 22.96 -1.81
C PRO A 428 -7.90 24.35 -1.23
N THR A 429 -8.74 24.76 -0.29
CA THR A 429 -8.52 25.98 0.48
C THR A 429 -7.44 25.73 1.52
N ARG A 430 -6.41 26.57 1.50
CA ARG A 430 -5.39 26.58 2.54
C ARG A 430 -5.99 27.16 3.82
N ILE A 431 -5.75 26.49 4.94
CA ILE A 431 -6.17 26.92 6.26
C ILE A 431 -4.96 27.04 7.20
N THR A 432 -5.07 27.92 8.18
CA THR A 432 -4.08 28.11 9.24
C THR A 432 -4.79 28.19 10.58
N VAL A 433 -4.29 27.48 11.59
CA VAL A 433 -4.70 27.60 12.99
C VAL A 433 -3.50 28.20 13.73
N PRO A 434 -3.51 29.51 14.04
CA PRO A 434 -2.34 30.21 14.58
C PRO A 434 -1.78 29.56 15.85
N SER A 435 -2.65 29.15 16.78
CA SER A 435 -2.28 28.49 18.04
C SER A 435 -1.60 27.13 17.89
N LEU A 436 -1.56 26.56 16.69
CA LEU A 436 -0.88 25.30 16.37
C LEU A 436 0.36 25.50 15.50
N THR A 437 0.73 26.75 15.20
CA THR A 437 1.89 27.09 14.39
C THR A 437 3.14 27.10 15.29
N PRO A 438 4.16 26.27 15.01
CA PRO A 438 5.41 26.32 15.75
C PRO A 438 6.18 27.61 15.45
N ASP A 439 6.77 28.21 16.49
CA ASP A 439 7.64 29.39 16.41
C ASP A 439 9.03 29.07 16.99
N ASP A 440 10.03 29.94 16.76
CA ASP A 440 11.45 29.68 17.12
C ASP A 440 11.69 29.38 18.62
N GLY A 441 10.74 29.72 19.50
CA GLY A 441 10.77 29.43 20.95
C GLY A 441 9.72 28.43 21.44
N ASP A 442 8.75 28.04 20.61
CA ASP A 442 7.66 27.13 20.98
C ASP A 442 7.43 26.11 19.84
N PRO A 443 7.79 24.83 20.04
CA PRO A 443 7.57 23.79 19.03
C PRO A 443 6.09 23.49 18.75
N GLY A 444 5.17 24.15 19.46
CA GLY A 444 3.74 23.91 19.42
C GLY A 444 3.30 22.73 20.29
N PRO A 445 1.99 22.51 20.44
CA PRO A 445 1.46 21.51 21.36
C PRO A 445 1.70 20.06 20.92
N PHE A 446 2.14 19.84 19.68
CA PHE A 446 2.29 18.50 19.12
C PHE A 446 3.65 18.27 18.45
N THR A 447 4.28 17.15 18.80
CA THR A 447 5.59 16.75 18.27
C THR A 447 5.50 15.72 17.13
N PHE A 448 4.35 15.63 16.44
CA PHE A 448 4.12 14.57 15.46
C PHE A 448 5.03 14.70 14.23
N GLY A 449 5.69 13.61 13.84
CA GLY A 449 6.42 13.55 12.57
C GLY A 449 5.49 13.60 11.33
N LYS A 450 6.02 14.05 10.19
CA LYS A 450 5.29 14.20 8.89
C LYS A 450 4.48 12.97 8.45
N LYS A 451 4.89 11.78 8.87
CA LYS A 451 4.23 10.50 8.53
C LYS A 451 3.05 10.15 9.44
N LEU A 452 3.05 10.67 10.66
CA LEU A 452 2.07 10.29 11.68
C LEU A 452 0.78 11.10 11.55
N ARG A 453 0.88 12.40 11.30
CA ARG A 453 -0.29 13.29 11.18
C ARG A 453 -1.34 12.80 10.18
N PRO A 454 -1.00 12.38 8.94
CA PRO A 454 -1.98 11.80 8.02
C PRO A 454 -2.63 10.51 8.52
N ARG A 455 -1.91 9.70 9.31
CA ARG A 455 -2.45 8.47 9.91
C ARG A 455 -3.46 8.77 11.01
N LEU A 456 -3.16 9.72 11.90
CA LEU A 456 -4.08 10.17 12.94
C LEU A 456 -5.33 10.81 12.34
N SER A 457 -5.15 11.72 11.38
CA SER A 457 -6.28 12.34 10.67
C SER A 457 -7.14 11.30 9.94
N GLY A 458 -6.51 10.37 9.21
CA GLY A 458 -7.23 9.28 8.54
C GLY A 458 -7.89 8.28 9.48
N TRP A 459 -7.34 8.08 10.68
CA TRP A 459 -7.96 7.28 11.74
C TRP A 459 -9.23 7.95 12.27
N ALA A 460 -9.17 9.22 12.66
CA ALA A 460 -10.32 9.95 13.16
C ALA A 460 -11.43 10.04 12.10
N GLN A 461 -11.07 10.28 10.84
CA GLN A 461 -12.02 10.24 9.71
C GLN A 461 -12.73 8.89 9.57
N ARG A 462 -12.07 7.77 9.87
CA ARG A 462 -12.68 6.44 9.80
C ARG A 462 -13.60 6.15 10.97
N VAL A 463 -13.27 6.65 12.17
CA VAL A 463 -14.14 6.56 13.35
C VAL A 463 -15.41 7.38 13.12
N VAL A 464 -15.26 8.68 12.84
CA VAL A 464 -16.37 9.61 12.57
C VAL A 464 -17.14 9.19 11.31
N GLY A 465 -16.44 8.66 10.32
CA GLY A 465 -17.01 8.13 9.09
C GLY A 465 -17.39 6.66 9.17
N ASP A 466 -17.64 6.09 10.35
CA ASP A 466 -18.03 4.68 10.43
C ASP A 466 -19.35 4.43 9.69
N LYS A 467 -19.45 3.27 9.02
CA LYS A 467 -20.59 2.95 8.16
C LYS A 467 -21.90 2.87 8.94
N LYS A 468 -21.90 2.32 10.16
CA LYS A 468 -23.12 2.17 10.97
C LYS A 468 -23.57 3.53 11.51
N LEU A 469 -22.64 4.33 12.03
CA LEU A 469 -22.91 5.71 12.48
C LEU A 469 -23.51 6.56 11.36
N ARG A 470 -22.93 6.53 10.15
CA ARG A 470 -23.49 7.25 8.99
C ARG A 470 -24.89 6.75 8.60
N LYS A 471 -25.12 5.44 8.61
CA LYS A 471 -26.43 4.86 8.26
C LYS A 471 -27.51 5.23 9.27
N ALA A 472 -27.16 5.26 10.54
CA ALA A 472 -28.03 5.72 11.63
C ALA A 472 -28.18 7.25 11.68
N LYS A 473 -27.54 7.98 10.76
CA LYS A 473 -27.54 9.46 10.69
C LYS A 473 -27.17 10.10 12.03
N THR A 474 -26.18 9.53 12.72
CA THR A 474 -25.78 10.06 14.03
C THR A 474 -25.13 11.43 13.91
N GLU A 475 -25.43 12.26 14.90
CA GLU A 475 -25.02 13.66 15.05
C GLU A 475 -23.61 13.77 15.65
N ALA A 476 -23.09 14.99 15.79
CA ALA A 476 -21.71 15.25 16.16
C ALA A 476 -21.34 14.67 17.53
N GLU A 477 -22.22 14.80 18.52
CA GLU A 477 -22.00 14.33 19.89
C GLU A 477 -21.81 12.81 19.97
N VAL A 478 -22.59 12.03 19.22
CA VAL A 478 -22.43 10.57 19.14
C VAL A 478 -21.10 10.20 18.47
N ARG A 479 -20.67 10.97 17.45
CA ARG A 479 -19.41 10.71 16.76
C ARG A 479 -18.20 11.10 17.59
N LEU A 480 -18.32 12.13 18.44
CA LEU A 480 -17.32 12.49 19.44
C LEU A 480 -17.21 11.43 20.51
N LEU A 481 -18.35 10.93 21.03
CA LEU A 481 -18.33 9.83 21.99
C LEU A 481 -17.65 8.60 21.40
N ALA A 482 -17.96 8.24 20.15
CA ALA A 482 -17.27 7.15 19.45
C ALA A 482 -15.75 7.37 19.36
N LEU A 483 -15.28 8.58 19.06
CA LEU A 483 -13.85 8.94 19.07
C LEU A 483 -13.23 8.80 20.46
N ALA A 484 -13.89 9.31 21.49
CA ALA A 484 -13.43 9.24 22.88
C ALA A 484 -13.27 7.79 23.33
N LEU A 485 -14.33 6.99 23.18
CA LEU A 485 -14.34 5.57 23.55
C LEU A 485 -13.29 4.77 22.78
N ALA A 486 -13.06 5.07 21.48
CA ALA A 486 -12.04 4.40 20.70
C ALA A 486 -10.62 4.61 21.24
N THR A 487 -10.37 5.60 22.10
CA THR A 487 -9.06 5.86 22.72
C THR A 487 -8.93 5.46 24.19
N GLY A 488 -10.04 5.08 24.81
CA GLY A 488 -10.16 4.75 26.23
C GLY A 488 -10.45 3.28 26.49
N ILE A 489 -9.89 2.35 25.72
CA ILE A 489 -10.10 0.91 25.90
C ILE A 489 -8.85 0.15 26.34
N ASP A 490 -9.00 -1.04 26.90
CA ASP A 490 -7.90 -1.99 27.07
C ASP A 490 -7.57 -2.76 25.77
N ALA A 491 -6.67 -3.75 25.85
CA ALA A 491 -6.27 -4.55 24.69
C ALA A 491 -7.40 -5.44 24.14
N ASP A 492 -8.40 -5.76 24.98
CA ASP A 492 -9.50 -6.69 24.72
C ASP A 492 -10.82 -5.96 24.38
N GLY A 493 -10.75 -4.64 24.18
CA GLY A 493 -11.90 -3.83 23.79
C GLY A 493 -12.78 -3.34 24.92
N ARG A 494 -12.44 -3.61 26.20
CA ARG A 494 -13.24 -3.13 27.34
C ARG A 494 -12.93 -1.67 27.63
N LEU A 495 -13.94 -0.91 28.05
CA LEU A 495 -13.79 0.50 28.39
C LEU A 495 -12.98 0.68 29.68
N GLY A 496 -12.03 1.60 29.67
CA GLY A 496 -11.12 1.87 30.78
C GLY A 496 -9.96 0.89 30.88
N ALA A 497 -8.96 1.26 31.69
CA ALA A 497 -7.82 0.37 31.97
C ALA A 497 -8.33 -0.90 32.67
N GLN A 498 -8.01 -2.07 32.11
CA GLN A 498 -8.48 -3.38 32.61
C GLN A 498 -10.01 -3.48 32.70
N GLY A 499 -10.76 -2.72 31.89
CA GLY A 499 -12.21 -2.75 31.89
C GLY A 499 -12.88 -2.03 33.07
N ARG A 500 -12.16 -1.18 33.81
CA ARG A 500 -12.69 -0.44 34.98
C ARG A 500 -13.69 0.68 34.64
N GLY A 501 -13.91 0.95 33.36
CA GLY A 501 -14.77 2.04 32.90
C GLY A 501 -14.04 3.37 32.70
N ILE A 502 -14.77 4.33 32.15
CA ILE A 502 -14.31 5.70 31.89
C ILE A 502 -15.25 6.66 32.62
N GLU A 503 -14.68 7.68 33.27
CA GLU A 503 -15.42 8.72 33.99
C GLU A 503 -16.35 9.51 33.05
N LEU A 504 -17.62 9.68 33.46
CA LEU A 504 -18.64 10.38 32.70
C LEU A 504 -18.28 11.86 32.51
N GLU A 505 -17.77 12.53 33.55
CA GLU A 505 -17.33 13.93 33.47
C GLU A 505 -16.24 14.14 32.41
N ALA A 506 -15.29 13.21 32.32
CA ALA A 506 -14.25 13.27 31.31
C ALA A 506 -14.84 13.09 29.89
N LEU A 507 -15.77 12.14 29.71
CA LEU A 507 -16.45 11.92 28.44
C LEU A 507 -17.31 13.12 28.03
N ALA A 508 -18.05 13.71 28.97
CA ALA A 508 -18.89 14.88 28.76
C ALA A 508 -18.06 16.08 28.28
N SER A 509 -16.96 16.37 28.98
CA SER A 509 -16.00 17.42 28.60
C SER A 509 -15.44 17.23 27.19
N TRP A 510 -15.03 16.00 26.86
CA TRP A 510 -14.49 15.66 25.54
C TRP A 510 -15.52 15.79 24.43
N CYS A 511 -16.79 15.45 24.70
CA CYS A 511 -17.88 15.53 23.75
C CYS A 511 -18.53 16.92 23.68
N ALA A 512 -18.22 17.82 24.62
CA ALA A 512 -18.87 19.12 24.81
C ALA A 512 -20.40 18.99 24.98
N VAL A 513 -20.80 18.06 25.86
CA VAL A 513 -22.20 17.75 26.22
C VAL A 513 -22.36 17.78 27.74
N ASP A 514 -23.60 17.83 28.21
CA ASP A 514 -23.88 17.65 29.63
C ASP A 514 -23.70 16.16 30.03
N PRO A 515 -23.15 15.84 31.21
CA PRO A 515 -23.03 14.45 31.68
C PRO A 515 -24.36 13.68 31.66
N GLY A 516 -25.49 14.35 31.90
CA GLY A 516 -26.83 13.79 31.86
C GLY A 516 -27.30 13.37 30.45
N GLU A 517 -26.67 13.87 29.39
CA GLU A 517 -26.97 13.49 28.00
C GLU A 517 -26.26 12.18 27.59
N LEU A 518 -25.19 11.78 28.30
CA LEU A 518 -24.38 10.61 27.96
C LEU A 518 -25.16 9.29 27.87
N PRO A 519 -26.14 8.97 28.75
CA PRO A 519 -26.92 7.74 28.64
C PRO A 519 -27.59 7.59 27.26
N GLU A 520 -28.21 8.66 26.76
CA GLU A 520 -28.87 8.64 25.44
C GLU A 520 -27.86 8.44 24.30
N LEU A 521 -26.67 9.05 24.41
CA LEU A 521 -25.61 8.87 23.41
C LEU A 521 -25.05 7.43 23.41
N VAL A 522 -24.93 6.83 24.60
CA VAL A 522 -24.53 5.44 24.79
C VAL A 522 -25.56 4.49 24.18
N ASP A 523 -26.85 4.75 24.36
CA ASP A 523 -27.92 3.96 23.74
C ASP A 523 -27.89 4.05 22.21
N ARG A 524 -27.62 5.25 21.66
CA ARG A 524 -27.44 5.45 20.22
C ARG A 524 -26.23 4.67 19.68
N LEU A 525 -25.11 4.62 20.41
CA LEU A 525 -23.93 3.83 20.02
C LEU A 525 -24.18 2.32 20.14
N THR A 526 -24.92 1.88 21.15
CA THR A 526 -25.32 0.47 21.32
C THR A 526 -26.22 0.04 20.15
N THR A 527 -27.23 0.85 19.82
CA THR A 527 -28.11 0.64 18.67
C THR A 527 -27.34 0.63 17.35
N ALA A 528 -26.29 1.44 17.23
CA ALA A 528 -25.42 1.49 16.06
C ALA A 528 -24.38 0.35 16.00
N ASP A 529 -24.45 -0.64 16.91
CA ASP A 529 -23.53 -1.79 16.93
C ASP A 529 -22.07 -1.33 17.03
N TRP A 530 -21.85 -0.36 17.92
CA TRP A 530 -20.56 0.20 18.29
C TRP A 530 -20.14 -0.23 19.70
N LEU A 531 -21.10 -0.30 20.61
CA LEU A 531 -20.90 -0.66 22.01
C LEU A 531 -21.77 -1.88 22.36
N ALA A 532 -21.24 -2.75 23.22
CA ALA A 532 -21.92 -3.91 23.78
C ALA A 532 -21.68 -3.95 25.30
N GLU A 533 -22.59 -4.58 26.03
CA GLU A 533 -22.53 -4.69 27.51
C GLU A 533 -22.39 -3.32 28.19
N ALA A 534 -22.98 -2.27 27.59
CA ALA A 534 -22.87 -0.91 28.10
C ALA A 534 -23.63 -0.77 29.42
N VAL A 535 -22.96 -0.28 30.45
CA VAL A 535 -23.59 0.07 31.74
C VAL A 535 -23.10 1.45 32.14
N VAL A 536 -24.04 2.38 32.21
CA VAL A 536 -23.83 3.74 32.74
C VAL A 536 -24.21 3.72 34.22
N THR A 537 -23.26 4.06 35.07
CA THR A 537 -23.45 4.30 36.51
C THR A 537 -23.47 5.80 36.78
N ASP A 538 -23.57 6.23 38.03
CA ASP A 538 -23.57 7.67 38.37
C ASP A 538 -22.26 8.39 37.98
N THR A 539 -21.13 7.68 37.93
CA THR A 539 -19.81 8.29 37.65
C THR A 539 -19.06 7.65 36.48
N LEU A 540 -19.34 6.39 36.16
CA LEU A 540 -18.57 5.61 35.20
C LEU A 540 -19.45 5.04 34.09
N LEU A 541 -18.91 5.03 32.87
CA LEU A 541 -19.36 4.18 31.78
C LEU A 541 -18.46 2.95 31.68
N THR A 542 -19.06 1.76 31.82
CA THR A 542 -18.41 0.47 31.55
C THR A 542 -19.02 -0.20 30.33
N GLY A 543 -18.30 -1.14 29.73
CA GLY A 543 -18.77 -1.91 28.57
C GLY A 543 -17.63 -2.35 27.68
N ARG A 544 -17.96 -2.76 26.46
CA ARG A 544 -17.00 -3.23 25.47
C ARG A 544 -17.35 -2.72 24.08
N LEU A 545 -16.34 -2.26 23.35
CA LEU A 545 -16.48 -1.96 21.92
C LEU A 545 -16.66 -3.25 21.11
N THR A 546 -17.56 -3.24 20.13
CA THR A 546 -17.84 -4.44 19.32
C THR A 546 -16.62 -4.85 18.46
N GLU A 547 -16.48 -6.14 18.17
CA GLU A 547 -15.39 -6.71 17.34
C GLU A 547 -15.16 -5.95 16.03
N ARG A 548 -16.26 -5.46 15.44
CA ARG A 548 -16.27 -4.69 14.20
C ARG A 548 -15.46 -3.40 14.29
N VAL A 549 -15.47 -2.73 15.44
CA VAL A 549 -14.84 -1.42 15.62
C VAL A 549 -13.48 -1.52 16.32
N LEU A 550 -13.11 -2.68 16.88
CA LEU A 550 -11.78 -2.89 17.46
C LEU A 550 -10.62 -2.50 16.53
N PRO A 551 -10.66 -2.69 15.20
CA PRO A 551 -9.61 -2.21 14.30
C PRO A 551 -9.41 -0.68 14.32
N LEU A 552 -10.39 0.08 14.82
CA LEU A 552 -10.34 1.55 14.93
C LEU A 552 -9.87 2.02 16.31
N THR A 553 -9.44 1.12 17.19
CA THR A 553 -9.18 1.48 18.59
C THR A 553 -7.70 1.79 18.88
N CYS A 554 -7.49 2.52 19.96
CA CYS A 554 -6.20 2.91 20.51
C CYS A 554 -6.12 2.45 21.97
N PRO A 555 -5.64 1.21 22.23
CA PRO A 555 -5.55 0.68 23.59
C PRO A 555 -4.80 1.59 24.56
N LEU A 556 -5.19 1.50 25.82
CA LEU A 556 -4.48 2.02 26.96
C LEU A 556 -3.26 1.13 27.24
N PRO A 557 -2.14 1.72 27.70
CA PRO A 557 -1.02 0.94 28.20
C PRO A 557 -1.49 0.02 29.33
N ARG A 558 -0.91 -1.19 29.39
CA ARG A 558 -1.24 -2.20 30.40
C ARG A 558 -0.76 -1.82 31.79
#